data_AF-A0A5K1GQF9-F1
#
_entry.id   AF-A0A5K1GQF9-F1
#
_cell.length_a   1.000
_cell.length_b   1.000
_cell.length_c   1.000
_cell.angle_alpha   90.00
_cell.angle_beta   90.00
_cell.angle_gamma   90.00
#
_symmetry.space_group_name_H-M   'P 1'
#
loop_
_entity.id
_entity.type
_entity.pdbx_description
1 polymer ?
#
loop_
_entity_poly.entity_id
_entity_poly.type
_entity_poly.pdbx_seq_one_letter_code
_entity_poly.pdbx_strand_id
1 'polypeptide(L)'
;MEMEADYIGLLLLASAGYDPRVAPRVYEKLGQLTGESALRDYLSTHPSGRKREELLRQAKVMEEALGIYREAIAGHGVEGFL
;
A
#
# COMPACT_ATOMS: atom_id res chain seq x y z
N MET A 1 0.22 -10.68 -9.25
CA MET A 1 -0.77 -9.62 -9.50
C MET A 1 -0.95 -8.76 -8.26
N GLU A 2 -1.49 -9.26 -7.14
CA GLU A 2 -1.71 -8.45 -5.93
C GLU A 2 -0.47 -7.71 -5.41
N MET A 3 0.69 -8.37 -5.34
CA MET A 3 1.93 -7.75 -4.87
C MET A 3 2.38 -6.56 -5.73
N GLU A 4 2.20 -6.65 -7.04
CA GLU A 4 2.53 -5.57 -7.96
C GLU A 4 1.53 -4.42 -7.83
N ALA A 5 0.23 -4.75 -7.71
CA ALA A 5 -0.81 -3.76 -7.47
C ALA A 5 -0.59 -3.01 -6.14
N ASP A 6 -0.17 -3.71 -5.08
CA ASP A 6 0.16 -3.10 -3.79
C ASP A 6 1.36 -2.17 -3.87
N TYR A 7 2.41 -2.62 -4.57
CA TYR A 7 3.61 -1.81 -4.75
C TYR A 7 3.29 -0.53 -5.52
N ILE A 8 2.65 -0.65 -6.69
CA ILE A 8 2.25 0.52 -7.51
C ILE A 8 1.28 1.40 -6.73
N GLY A 9 0.30 0.82 -6.06
CA GLY A 9 -0.68 1.52 -5.23
C GLY A 9 -0.03 2.31 -4.09
N LEU A 10 0.98 1.76 -3.44
CA LEU A 10 1.74 2.46 -2.39
C LEU A 10 2.45 3.70 -2.94
N LEU A 11 3.10 3.57 -4.10
CA LEU A 11 3.81 4.68 -4.73
C LEU A 11 2.83 5.77 -5.20
N LEU A 12 1.65 5.39 -5.72
CA LEU A 12 0.56 6.31 -6.08
C LEU A 12 0.00 7.06 -4.86
N LEU A 13 -0.19 6.37 -3.73
CA LEU A 13 -0.62 7.01 -2.48
C LEU A 13 0.39 8.03 -2.01
N ALA A 14 1.68 7.67 -2.05
CA ALA A 14 2.76 8.56 -1.69
C ALA A 14 2.82 9.81 -2.59
N SER A 15 2.68 9.64 -3.92
CA SER A 15 2.70 10.76 -4.87
C SER A 15 1.50 11.68 -4.74
N ALA A 16 0.36 11.14 -4.30
CA ALA A 16 -0.82 11.90 -3.93
C ALA A 16 -0.72 12.59 -2.54
N GLY A 17 0.41 12.43 -1.83
CA GLY A 17 0.64 13.06 -0.52
C GLY A 17 0.04 12.31 0.66
N TYR A 18 -0.37 11.05 0.50
CA TYR A 18 -0.76 10.19 1.61
C TYR A 18 0.46 9.50 2.24
N ASP A 19 0.46 9.38 3.57
CA ASP A 19 1.55 8.74 4.29
C ASP A 19 1.61 7.22 4.00
N PRO A 20 2.67 6.73 3.31
CA PRO A 20 2.76 5.33 2.90
C PRO A 20 2.86 4.36 4.09
N ARG A 21 3.25 4.83 5.28
CA ARG A 21 3.36 3.99 6.49
C ARG A 21 2.02 3.47 6.99
N VAL A 22 0.92 4.05 6.52
CA VAL A 22 -0.44 3.63 6.89
C VAL A 22 -0.89 2.38 6.11
N ALA A 23 -0.39 2.19 4.88
CA ALA A 23 -0.86 1.14 3.98
C ALA A 23 -0.72 -0.31 4.54
N PRO A 24 0.42 -0.72 5.16
CA PRO A 24 0.51 -2.06 5.74
C PRO A 24 -0.56 -2.36 6.80
N ARG A 25 -0.95 -1.35 7.59
CA ARG A 25 -1.93 -1.51 8.67
C ARG A 25 -3.33 -1.85 8.15
N VAL A 26 -3.65 -1.50 6.91
CA VAL A 26 -4.93 -1.87 6.28
C VAL A 26 -5.01 -3.39 6.13
N TYR A 27 -3.94 -4.00 5.63
CA TYR A 27 -3.88 -5.46 5.41
C TYR A 27 -3.77 -6.24 6.73
N GLU A 28 -3.07 -5.70 7.72
CA GLU A 28 -3.05 -6.25 9.09
C GLU A 28 -4.48 -6.34 9.67
N LYS A 29 -5.23 -5.23 9.62
CA LYS A 29 -6.62 -5.20 10.09
C LYS A 29 -7.53 -6.12 9.28
N LEU A 30 -7.37 -6.12 7.96
CA LEU A 30 -8.14 -6.99 7.07
C LEU A 30 -7.93 -8.47 7.40
N GLY A 31 -6.70 -8.87 7.76
CA GLY A 31 -6.39 -10.24 8.18
C GLY A 31 -6.98 -10.63 9.53
N GLN A 32 -7.32 -9.66 10.39
CA GLN A 32 -7.94 -9.89 11.71
C GLN A 32 -9.47 -9.99 11.63
N LEU A 33 -10.08 -9.39 10.60
CA LEU A 33 -11.53 -9.42 10.38
C LEU A 33 -11.94 -10.80 9.84
N THR A 34 -12.43 -11.67 10.72
CA THR A 34 -13.03 -12.96 10.35
C THR A 34 -14.55 -12.90 10.52
N GLY A 35 -15.32 -13.28 9.50
CA GLY A 35 -16.75 -13.55 9.64
C GLY A 35 -17.74 -12.61 8.92
N GLU A 36 -17.31 -11.48 8.37
CA GLU A 36 -18.21 -10.58 7.60
C GLU A 36 -18.38 -11.05 6.15
N SER A 37 -19.61 -11.10 5.64
CA SER A 37 -19.91 -11.66 4.31
C SER A 37 -19.28 -10.84 3.16
N ALA A 38 -19.26 -9.51 3.26
CA ALA A 38 -18.69 -8.64 2.25
C ALA A 38 -17.16 -8.79 2.14
N LEU A 39 -16.49 -9.09 3.26
CA LEU A 39 -15.05 -9.33 3.28
C LEU A 39 -14.68 -10.66 2.62
N ARG A 40 -15.57 -11.67 2.69
CA ARG A 40 -15.34 -12.99 2.06
C ARG A 40 -15.25 -12.89 0.54
N ASP A 41 -16.13 -12.11 -0.08
CA ASP A 41 -16.12 -11.94 -1.54
C ASP A 41 -14.82 -11.24 -1.99
N TYR A 42 -14.40 -10.19 -1.28
CA TYR A 42 -13.12 -9.52 -1.54
C TYR A 42 -11.90 -10.46 -1.38
N LEU A 43 -11.86 -11.23 -0.29
CA LEU A 43 -10.76 -12.18 -0.04
C LEU A 43 -10.75 -13.34 -1.04
N SER A 44 -11.87 -13.62 -1.71
CA SER A 44 -11.96 -14.66 -2.74
C SER A 44 -11.24 -14.26 -4.04
N THR A 45 -11.30 -12.98 -4.42
CA THR A 45 -10.65 -12.46 -5.63
C THR A 45 -9.24 -11.93 -5.35
N HIS A 46 -8.98 -11.46 -4.13
CA HIS A 46 -7.70 -10.89 -3.72
C HIS A 46 -7.11 -11.63 -2.50
N PRO A 47 -6.59 -12.86 -2.68
CA PRO A 47 -6.03 -13.65 -1.59
C PRO A 47 -4.69 -13.08 -1.10
N SER A 48 -4.29 -13.43 0.14
CA SER A 48 -2.95 -13.22 0.72
C SER A 48 -2.67 -11.91 1.48
N GLY A 49 -3.56 -11.43 2.34
CA GLY A 49 -3.35 -10.21 3.14
C GLY A 49 -2.00 -10.14 3.89
N ARG A 50 -1.55 -11.24 4.51
CA ARG A 50 -0.27 -11.26 5.26
C ARG A 50 0.98 -11.07 4.39
N LYS A 51 1.06 -11.75 3.24
CA LYS A 51 2.20 -11.61 2.32
C LYS A 51 2.27 -10.20 1.72
N ARG A 52 1.10 -9.61 1.48
CA ARG A 52 0.95 -8.23 0.99
C ARG A 52 1.42 -7.20 2.03
N GLU A 53 1.03 -7.40 3.29
CA GLU A 53 1.54 -6.60 4.42
C GLU A 53 3.07 -6.71 4.54
N GLU A 54 3.62 -7.92 4.49
CA GLU A 54 5.06 -8.17 4.58
C GLU A 54 5.83 -7.48 3.45
N LEU A 55 5.31 -7.50 2.22
CA LEU A 55 5.88 -6.77 1.08
C LEU A 55 5.95 -5.26 1.34
N LEU A 56 4.84 -4.66 1.76
CA LEU A 56 4.77 -3.22 2.01
C LEU A 56 5.65 -2.77 3.17
N ARG A 57 5.93 -3.67 4.13
CA ARG A 57 6.86 -3.43 5.24
C ARG A 57 8.34 -3.54 4.85
N GLN A 58 8.68 -4.05 3.67
CA GLN A 58 10.07 -4.15 3.25
C GLN A 58 10.71 -2.76 3.21
N ALA A 59 11.90 -2.64 3.82
CA ALA A 59 12.59 -1.35 3.93
C ALA A 59 12.76 -0.67 2.56
N LYS A 60 13.17 -1.44 1.53
CA LYS A 60 13.34 -0.91 0.17
C LYS A 60 12.06 -0.28 -0.40
N VAL A 61 10.92 -0.97 -0.27
CA VAL A 61 9.62 -0.49 -0.76
C VAL A 61 9.16 0.74 0.01
N MET A 62 9.31 0.72 1.33
CA MET A 62 8.89 1.83 2.19
C MET A 62 9.78 3.07 2.01
N GLU A 63 11.09 2.90 1.86
CA GLU A 63 12.03 4.02 1.65
C GLU A 63 11.76 4.74 0.33
N GLU A 64 11.47 3.98 -0.73
CA GLU A 64 11.09 4.53 -2.04
C GLU A 64 9.79 5.35 -1.95
N ALA A 65 8.74 4.77 -1.38
CA ALA A 65 7.46 5.46 -1.18
C ALA A 65 7.61 6.70 -0.29
N LEU A 66 8.42 6.63 0.78
CA LEU A 66 8.70 7.77 1.63
C LEU A 66 9.49 8.88 0.91
N GLY A 67 10.34 8.53 -0.06
CA GLY A 67 10.99 9.48 -0.94
C GLY A 67 9.98 10.30 -1.73
N ILE A 68 9.09 9.61 -2.43
CA ILE A 68 8.02 10.23 -3.22
C ILE A 68 7.10 11.09 -2.32
N TYR A 69 6.69 10.55 -1.17
CA TYR A 69 5.85 11.26 -0.22
C TYR A 69 6.48 12.57 0.25
N ARG A 70 7.79 12.57 0.53
CA ARG A 70 8.51 13.79 0.95
C ARG A 70 8.52 14.86 -0.14
N GLU A 71 8.73 14.48 -1.40
CA GLU A 71 8.68 15.44 -2.51
C GLU A 71 7.26 15.99 -2.69
N ALA A 72 6.25 15.12 -2.66
CA ALA A 72 4.85 15.51 -2.80
C ALA A 72 4.41 16.52 -1.73
N ILE A 73 4.77 16.31 -0.46
CA ILE A 73 4.42 17.25 0.63
C ILE A 73 5.28 18.51 0.64
N ALA A 74 6.46 18.50 0.01
CA ALA A 74 7.30 19.69 -0.15
C ALA A 74 6.75 20.65 -1.23
N GLY A 75 5.69 20.27 -1.95
CA GLY A 75 5.11 21.06 -3.03
C GLY A 75 5.89 20.98 -4.33
N HIS A 76 6.91 20.13 -4.39
CA HIS A 76 7.51 19.73 -5.65
C HIS A 76 6.54 18.72 -6.27
N GLY A 77 5.94 19.06 -7.41
CA GLY A 77 5.24 18.05 -8.19
C GLY A 77 6.19 16.87 -8.42
N VAL A 78 5.71 15.64 -8.24
CA VAL A 78 6.55 14.46 -8.45
C VAL A 78 6.85 14.37 -9.95
N GLU A 79 7.98 14.93 -10.38
CA GLU A 79 8.41 14.87 -11.78
C GLU A 79 8.64 13.41 -12.19
N GLY A 80 8.00 12.98 -13.27
CA GLY A 80 8.22 11.66 -13.87
C GLY A 80 7.52 10.49 -13.17
N PHE A 81 6.47 10.72 -12.38
CA PHE A 81 5.61 9.64 -11.90
C PHE A 81 4.61 9.21 -12.98
N LEU A 82 5.13 8.81 -14.16
CA LEU A 82 4.54 8.05 -15.26
C LEU A 82 5.57 7.95 -16.41
#